data_AF-A0A6H0Y6A1-F1
#
_entry.id   AF-A0A6H0Y6A1-F1
#
_cell.length_a   1.000
_cell.length_b   1.000
_cell.length_c   1.000
_cell.angle_alpha   90.00
_cell.angle_beta   90.00
_cell.angle_gamma   90.00
#
_symmetry.space_group_name_H-M   'P 1'
#
loop_
_entity.id
_entity.type
_entity.pdbx_description
1 polymer ?
#
loop_
_entity_poly.entity_id
_entity_poly.type
_entity_poly.pdbx_seq_one_letter_code
_entity_poly.pdbx_strand_id
1 'polypeptide(L)' 'MPPVPNGMDISIGTMQAGEEGDAPDPELRRRIEELAARPDFHEESGQRELRDLVSQVVSGISADERGSASRRRLD' A
#
# COMPACT_ATOMS: atom_id res chain seq x y z
N MET A 1 -0.93 -28.10 -4.08
CA MET A 1 -0.49 -26.69 -4.19
C MET A 1 0.32 -26.55 -5.47
N PRO A 2 0.08 -25.53 -6.30
CA PRO A 2 0.91 -25.26 -7.48
C PRO A 2 2.34 -24.88 -7.06
N PRO A 3 3.38 -25.25 -7.83
CA PRO A 3 4.76 -24.94 -7.50
C PRO A 3 5.08 -23.46 -7.75
N VAL A 4 5.84 -22.87 -6.84
CA VAL A 4 6.25 -21.46 -6.93
C VAL A 4 7.36 -21.28 -7.98
N PRO A 5 7.31 -20.24 -8.81
CA PRO A 5 8.27 -20.02 -9.90
C PRO A 5 9.66 -19.61 -9.40
N ASN A 6 10.71 -20.03 -10.13
CA ASN A 6 12.11 -19.77 -9.78
C ASN A 6 12.40 -18.25 -9.70
N GLY A 7 12.98 -17.81 -8.58
CA GLY A 7 13.34 -16.41 -8.31
C GLY A 7 12.45 -15.68 -7.30
N MET A 8 11.43 -16.35 -6.74
CA MET A 8 10.55 -15.79 -5.72
C MET A 8 10.85 -16.41 -4.34
N ASP A 9 11.52 -15.63 -3.48
CA ASP A 9 11.76 -16.00 -2.08
C ASP A 9 10.52 -15.67 -1.24
N ILE A 10 9.81 -16.69 -0.75
CA ILE A 10 8.62 -16.52 0.08
C ILE A 10 9.04 -16.60 1.54
N SER A 11 9.25 -15.44 2.16
CA SER A 11 9.47 -15.34 3.60
C SER A 11 8.12 -15.49 4.33
N ILE A 12 7.78 -16.73 4.72
CA ILE A 12 6.63 -16.99 5.61
C ILE A 12 7.06 -16.69 7.04
N GLY A 13 7.08 -15.41 7.40
CA GLY A 13 7.11 -14.99 8.79
C GLY A 13 5.70 -15.07 9.39
N THR A 14 5.57 -15.45 10.66
CA THR A 14 4.38 -15.15 11.45
C THR A 14 4.29 -13.63 11.62
N MET A 15 3.82 -12.94 10.59
CA MET A 15 3.40 -11.55 10.71
C MET A 15 2.25 -11.59 11.71
N GLN A 16 2.48 -11.05 12.91
CA GLN A 16 1.42 -10.88 13.88
C GLN A 16 0.36 -10.02 13.19
N ALA A 17 -0.84 -10.58 12.98
CA ALA A 17 -2.00 -9.90 12.42
C ALA A 17 -2.54 -8.87 13.42
N GLY A 18 -1.68 -7.93 13.83
CA GLY A 18 -1.91 -6.98 14.91
C GLY A 18 -1.35 -5.59 14.62
N GLU A 19 -0.80 -5.35 13.43
CA GLU A 19 -0.61 -4.01 12.88
C GLU A 19 -1.71 -3.74 11.84
N GLU A 20 -2.97 -3.98 12.20
CA GLU A 20 -4.16 -3.43 11.51
C GLU A 20 -4.28 -1.90 11.73
N GLY A 21 -3.13 -1.22 11.88
CA GLY A 21 -3.02 0.14 12.43
C GLY A 21 -3.49 1.24 11.49
N ASP A 22 -3.77 0.93 10.23
CA ASP A 22 -4.43 1.88 9.34
C ASP A 22 -5.17 1.10 8.26
N ALA A 23 -6.47 0.89 8.44
CA ALA A 23 -7.31 0.48 7.32
C ALA A 23 -7.09 1.51 6.19
N PRO A 24 -6.85 1.09 4.94
CA PRO A 24 -6.57 2.03 3.86
C PRO A 24 -7.68 3.08 3.83
N ASP A 25 -7.30 4.36 3.81
CA ASP A 25 -8.22 5.49 3.79
C ASP A 25 -9.43 5.19 2.90
N PRO A 26 -10.66 5.47 3.35
CA PRO A 26 -11.86 5.17 2.56
C PRO A 26 -11.82 5.86 1.18
N GLU A 27 -11.16 7.02 1.09
CA GLU A 27 -10.87 7.73 -0.16
C GLU A 27 -9.92 6.94 -1.08
N LEU A 28 -8.84 6.37 -0.53
CA LEU A 28 -7.89 5.54 -1.28
C LEU A 28 -8.59 4.29 -1.81
N ARG A 29 -9.35 3.61 -0.94
CA ARG A 29 -10.13 2.42 -1.32
C ARG A 29 -11.08 2.72 -2.47
N ARG A 30 -11.84 3.82 -2.38
CA ARG A 30 -12.76 4.25 -3.44
C ARG A 30 -12.04 4.49 -4.76
N ARG A 31 -10.90 5.19 -4.76
CA ARG A 31 -10.13 5.45 -5.98
C ARG A 31 -9.59 4.17 -6.61
N ILE A 32 -9.13 3.21 -5.79
CA ILE A 32 -8.68 1.90 -6.28
C ILE A 32 -9.86 1.14 -6.91
N GLU A 33 -11.05 1.18 -6.30
CA GLU A 33 -12.25 0.54 -6.86
C GLU A 33 -12.69 1.18 -8.18
N GLU A 34 -12.62 2.51 -8.29
CA GLU A 34 -12.89 3.23 -9.54
C GLU A 34 -11.89 2.85 -10.65
N LEU A 35 -10.60 2.69 -10.30
CA LEU A 35 -9.60 2.17 -11.23
C LEU A 35 -9.86 0.71 -11.62
N ALA A 36 -10.23 -0.12 -10.65
CA ALA A 36 -10.49 -1.55 -10.86
C ALA A 36 -11.75 -1.80 -11.71
N ALA A 37 -12.74 -0.91 -11.63
CA ALA A 37 -13.94 -0.97 -12.45
C ALA A 37 -13.67 -0.67 -13.93
N ARG A 38 -12.51 -0.09 -14.27
CA ARG A 38 -12.16 0.23 -15.65
C ARG A 38 -11.69 -1.02 -16.40
N PRO A 39 -12.06 -1.16 -17.69
CA PRO A 39 -11.63 -2.29 -18.51
C PRO A 39 -10.12 -2.30 -18.76
N ASP A 40 -9.44 -1.16 -18.67
CA ASP A 40 -7.99 -1.01 -18.83
C ASP A 40 -7.18 -1.21 -17.53
N PHE A 41 -7.82 -1.65 -16.44
CA PHE A 41 -7.16 -1.84 -15.15
C PHE A 41 -5.95 -2.79 -15.21
N HIS A 42 -6.06 -3.85 -16.00
CA HIS A 42 -4.99 -4.85 -16.17
C HIS A 42 -3.95 -4.44 -17.23
N GLU A 43 -4.19 -3.38 -17.99
CA GLU A 43 -3.22 -2.83 -18.93
C GLU A 43 -2.14 -2.00 -18.22
N GLU A 44 -1.06 -1.71 -18.95
CA GLU A 44 0.05 -0.93 -18.42
C GLU A 44 -0.38 0.45 -17.91
N SER A 45 -1.36 1.08 -18.59
CA SER A 45 -1.93 2.37 -18.19
C SER A 45 -2.64 2.30 -16.83
N GLY A 46 -3.52 1.32 -16.64
CA GLY A 46 -4.27 1.14 -15.40
C GLY A 46 -3.37 0.78 -14.22
N GLN A 47 -2.42 -0.13 -14.43
CA GLN A 47 -1.43 -0.51 -13.41
C GLN A 47 -0.47 0.65 -13.05
N ARG A 48 -0.12 1.49 -14.02
CA ARG A 48 0.70 2.68 -13.78
C ARG A 48 -0.03 3.69 -12.92
N GLU A 49 -1.31 3.94 -13.19
CA GLU A 49 -2.15 4.86 -12.42
C GLU A 49 -2.38 4.36 -10.99
N LEU A 50 -2.62 3.05 -10.82
CA LEU A 50 -2.69 2.43 -9.49
C LEU A 50 -1.37 2.59 -8.70
N ARG A 51 -0.22 2.33 -9.36
CA ARG A 51 1.09 2.45 -8.71
C ARG A 51 1.37 3.89 -8.29
N ASP A 52 1.02 4.86 -9.12
CA ASP A 52 1.19 6.28 -8.83
C ASP A 52 0.33 6.69 -7.62
N LEU A 53 -0.94 6.30 -7.61
CA LEU A 53 -1.87 6.52 -6.49
C LEU A 53 -1.31 5.95 -5.17
N VAL A 54 -0.88 4.69 -5.17
CA VAL A 54 -0.31 4.04 -3.98
C VAL A 54 0.98 4.72 -3.56
N SER A 55 1.85 5.08 -4.50
CA SER A 55 3.13 5.72 -4.22
C SER A 55 2.96 7.11 -3.60
N GLN A 56 2.00 7.90 -4.07
CA GLN A 56 1.68 9.21 -3.50
C GLN A 56 1.22 9.09 -2.04
N VAL A 57 0.32 8.15 -1.75
CA VAL A 57 -0.21 7.96 -0.39
C VAL A 57 0.87 7.44 0.55
N VAL A 58 1.63 6.42 0.16
CA VAL A 58 2.72 5.86 0.98
C VAL A 58 3.79 6.91 1.26
N SER A 59 4.11 7.76 0.27
CA SER A 59 5.07 8.87 0.44
C SER A 59 4.52 9.97 1.36
N GLY A 60 3.23 10.26 1.29
CA GLY A 60 2.54 11.22 2.17
C GLY A 60 2.48 10.75 3.62
N ILE A 61 2.12 9.48 3.86
CA ILE A 61 2.14 8.86 5.20
C ILE A 61 3.56 8.87 5.77
N SER A 62 4.57 8.57 4.95
CA SER A 62 5.98 8.62 5.35
C SER A 62 6.49 10.03 5.72
N ALA A 63 5.78 11.08 5.29
CA ALA A 63 6.06 12.46 5.67
C ALA A 63 5.35 12.85 6.98
N ASP A 64 4.11 12.39 7.19
CA ASP A 64 3.32 12.65 8.40
C ASP A 64 3.90 11.94 9.64
N GLU A 65 4.31 10.68 9.49
CA GLU A 65 4.95 9.87 10.55
C GLU A 65 6.28 10.50 11.05
N ARG A 66 7.01 11.18 10.17
CA ARG A 66 8.25 11.90 10.54
C ARG A 66 8.00 13.22 11.28
N GLY A 67 6.83 13.84 11.10
CA GLY A 67 6.43 15.04 11.82
C GLY A 67 6.03 14.76 13.28
N SER A 68 5.38 13.63 13.53
CA SER A 68 4.90 13.23 14.86
C SER A 68 6.03 12.84 15.83
N ALA A 69 7.09 12.16 15.33
CA ALA A 69 8.21 11.70 16.15
C ALA A 69 9.05 12.83 16.78
N SER A 70 9.09 14.03 16.18
CA SER A 70 9.85 15.17 16.72
C SER A 70 9.19 15.82 17.94
N ARG A 71 7.88 15.62 18.17
CA ARG A 71 7.15 16.33 19.24
C ARG A 71 7.19 15.61 20.60
N ARG A 72 7.60 14.33 20.64
CA ARG A 72 7.64 13.53 21.88
C ARG A 72 8.92 13.67 22.69
N ARG A 73 9.89 14.49 22.24
CA ARG A 73 11.16 14.74 22.94
C ARG A 73 11.23 16.12 23.60
N LEU A 74 10.17 16.57 24.26
CA LEU A 74 10.21 17.72 25.17
C LEU A 74 9.11 17.53 26.23
N ASP A 75 9.33 16.65 27.20
CA ASP A 75 8.80 16.76 28.57
C ASP A 75 9.70 15.96 29.53
#